data_AF-A0A1M3H5K1-F1
#
_entry.id   AF-A0A1M3H5K1-F1
#
_cell.length_a   1.000
_cell.length_b   1.000
_cell.length_c   1.000
_cell.angle_alpha   90.00
_cell.angle_beta   90.00
_cell.angle_gamma   90.00
#
_symmetry.space_group_name_H-M   'P 1'
#
loop_
_entity.id
_entity.type
_entity.pdbx_description
1 polymer ?
#
loop_
_entity_poly.entity_id
_entity_poly.type
_entity_poly.pdbx_seq_one_letter_code
_entity_poly.pdbx_strand_id
1 'polypeptide(L)' 'MKVKQKILDVIDNPIIRTSIAGELRVGEQTVAIHMRRNASNGRMTKMDFLQAISRVASVGVDEILEEEGETTIEGI' A
#
# COMPACT_ATOMS: atom_id res chain seq x y z
N MET A 1 10.20 2.86 -7.17
CA MET A 1 8.93 2.11 -6.93
C MET A 1 8.08 2.74 -5.83
N LYS A 2 7.01 3.43 -6.21
CA LYS A 2 5.97 3.98 -5.31
C LYS A 2 4.70 3.12 -5.39
N VAL A 3 3.76 3.28 -4.46
CA VAL A 3 2.43 2.66 -4.54
C VAL A 3 1.56 3.51 -5.49
N LYS A 4 0.83 2.89 -6.42
CA LYS A 4 -0.04 3.60 -7.38
C LYS A 4 -1.10 4.42 -6.63
N GLN A 5 -1.37 5.66 -7.09
CA GLN A 5 -2.33 6.55 -6.42
C GLN A 5 -3.72 5.92 -6.27
N LYS A 6 -4.19 5.20 -7.29
CA LYS A 6 -5.47 4.45 -7.24
C LYS A 6 -5.56 3.49 -6.04
N ILE A 7 -4.44 2.91 -5.61
CA ILE A 7 -4.39 1.99 -4.47
C ILE A 7 -4.37 2.79 -3.17
N LEU A 8 -3.62 3.91 -3.15
CA LEU A 8 -3.63 4.84 -2.01
C LEU A 8 -5.04 5.34 -1.70
N ASP A 9 -5.86 5.61 -2.72
CA ASP A 9 -7.23 6.08 -2.56
C ASP A 9 -8.15 4.98 -1.97
N VAL A 10 -7.96 3.71 -2.35
CA VAL A 10 -8.69 2.57 -1.77
C VAL A 10 -8.34 2.38 -0.30
N ILE A 11 -7.04 2.45 0.02
CA ILE A 11 -6.56 2.28 1.40
C ILE A 11 -6.73 3.53 2.26
N ASP A 12 -7.17 4.66 1.71
CA ASP A 12 -7.57 5.83 2.52
C ASP A 12 -8.95 5.66 3.18
N ASN A 13 -9.62 4.53 2.93
CA ASN A 13 -10.82 4.14 3.65
C ASN A 13 -10.49 3.59 5.06
N PRO A 14 -11.09 4.12 6.16
CA PRO A 14 -10.84 3.65 7.54
C PRO A 14 -11.10 2.15 7.75
N ILE A 15 -12.10 1.58 7.06
CA ILE A 15 -12.43 0.15 7.15
C ILE A 15 -11.29 -0.67 6.58
N ILE A 16 -10.80 -0.29 5.39
CA ILE A 16 -9.68 -0.95 4.71
C ILE A 16 -8.40 -0.84 5.53
N ARG A 17 -8.08 0.34 6.08
CA ARG A 17 -6.92 0.51 6.97
C ARG A 17 -7.01 -0.37 8.21
N THR A 18 -8.19 -0.49 8.81
CA THR A 18 -8.43 -1.35 9.97
C THR A 18 -8.22 -2.82 9.61
N SER A 19 -8.72 -3.26 8.46
CA SER A 19 -8.48 -4.63 7.96
C SER A 19 -7.00 -4.92 7.70
N ILE A 20 -6.28 -3.99 7.06
CA ILE A 20 -4.83 -4.11 6.83
C ILE A 20 -4.07 -4.16 8.17
N ALA A 21 -4.44 -3.30 9.13
CA ALA A 21 -3.86 -3.28 10.45
C ALA A 21 -4.09 -4.61 11.21
N GLY A 22 -5.28 -5.21 11.05
CA GLY A 22 -5.64 -6.51 11.60
C GLY A 22 -4.80 -7.66 11.02
N GLU A 23 -4.68 -7.74 9.68
CA GLU A 23 -3.83 -8.74 9.01
C GLU A 23 -2.37 -8.65 9.48
N LEU A 24 -1.86 -7.43 9.62
CA LEU A 24 -0.48 -7.16 10.01
C LEU A 24 -0.24 -7.19 11.52
N ARG A 25 -1.29 -7.35 12.32
CA ARG A 25 -1.25 -7.30 13.80
C ARG A 25 -0.55 -6.03 14.32
N VAL A 26 -0.82 -4.89 13.70
CA VAL A 26 -0.30 -3.57 14.10
C VAL A 26 -1.44 -2.58 14.37
N GLY A 27 -1.12 -1.42 14.96
CA GLY A 27 -2.08 -0.33 15.06
C GLY A 27 -2.29 0.40 13.74
N GLU A 28 -3.48 0.97 13.52
CA GLU A 28 -3.83 1.72 12.30
C GLU A 28 -2.85 2.88 12.02
N GLN A 29 -2.35 3.55 13.05
CA GLN A 29 -1.31 4.58 12.89
C GLN A 29 -0.02 4.04 12.26
N THR A 30 0.34 2.78 12.55
CA THR A 30 1.54 2.15 11.96
C THR A 30 1.35 1.95 10.45
N VAL A 31 0.15 1.56 10.03
CA VAL A 31 -0.24 1.46 8.61
C VAL A 31 -0.12 2.83 7.93
N ALA A 32 -0.70 3.88 8.53
CA ALA A 32 -0.65 5.23 7.98
C ALA A 32 0.78 5.79 7.87
N ILE A 33 1.64 5.53 8.87
CA ILE A 33 3.05 5.94 8.84
C ILE A 33 3.82 5.19 7.75
N HIS A 34 3.61 3.88 7.62
CA HIS A 34 4.24 3.06 6.58
C HIS A 34 3.85 3.52 5.18
N MET A 35 2.56 3.81 4.96
CA MET A 35 2.08 4.38 3.70
C MET A 35 2.78 5.68 3.31
N ARG A 36 2.93 6.61 4.25
CA ARG A 36 3.50 7.94 3.98
C ARG A 36 5.01 7.93 3.82
N ARG A 37 5.71 7.10 4.58
CA ARG A 37 7.19 7.14 4.66
C ARG A 37 7.88 6.01 3.90
N ASN A 38 7.16 4.96 3.50
CA ASN A 38 7.72 3.78 2.84
C ASN A 38 8.97 3.25 3.60
N ALA A 39 8.97 3.36 4.93
CA ALA A 39 10.16 3.25 5.77
C ALA A 39 10.14 1.93 6.56
N SER A 40 11.23 1.17 6.51
CA SER A 40 11.38 -0.05 7.32
C SER A 40 11.29 0.28 8.82
N ASN A 41 10.33 -0.30 9.54
CA ASN A 41 10.19 -0.10 10.99
C ASN A 41 10.66 -1.30 11.82
N GLY A 42 11.46 -2.19 11.22
CA GLY A 42 12.04 -3.38 11.86
C GLY A 42 11.05 -4.49 12.24
N ARG A 43 9.74 -4.21 12.25
CA ARG A 43 8.68 -5.17 12.58
C ARG A 43 7.87 -5.64 11.37
N MET A 44 7.97 -4.94 10.25
CA MET A 44 7.19 -5.20 9.05
C MET A 44 8.03 -4.86 7.82
N THR A 45 8.18 -5.82 6.91
CA THR A 45 8.86 -5.59 5.64
C THR A 45 7.90 -4.91 4.65
N LYS A 46 8.47 -4.28 3.62
CA LYS A 46 7.67 -3.72 2.51
C LYS A 46 6.80 -4.80 1.85
N MET A 47 7.28 -6.04 1.77
CA MET A 47 6.55 -7.14 1.13
C MET A 47 5.35 -7.58 1.97
N ASP A 48 5.48 -7.66 3.30
CA ASP A 48 4.35 -7.98 4.19
C ASP A 48 3.22 -6.96 4.02
N PHE A 49 3.60 -5.68 3.92
CA PHE A 49 2.67 -4.59 3.70
C PHE A 49 1.94 -4.69 2.35
N LEU A 50 2.69 -4.97 1.28
CA LEU A 50 2.12 -5.14 -0.07
C LEU A 50 1.21 -6.37 -0.14
N GLN A 51 1.56 -7.47 0.53
CA GLN A 51 0.71 -8.65 0.61
C GLN A 51 -0.59 -8.38 1.38
N ALA A 52 -0.53 -7.61 2.47
CA ALA A 52 -1.73 -7.22 3.20
C ALA A 52 -2.65 -6.34 2.35
N ILE A 53 -2.10 -5.38 1.60
CA ILE A 53 -2.87 -4.58 0.64
C ILE A 53 -3.47 -5.47 -0.44
N SER A 54 -2.69 -6.38 -1.03
CA SER A 54 -3.14 -7.30 -2.08
C SER A 54 -4.34 -8.12 -1.64
N ARG A 55 -4.32 -8.66 -0.42
CA ARG A 55 -5.44 -9.43 0.15
C ARG A 55 -6.68 -8.57 0.40
N VAL A 56 -6.51 -7.40 0.99
CA VAL A 56 -7.65 -6.56 1.41
C VAL A 56 -8.27 -5.82 0.23
N ALA A 57 -7.45 -5.32 -0.70
CA ALA A 57 -7.91 -4.61 -1.90
C ALA A 57 -8.19 -5.54 -3.09
N SER A 58 -7.94 -6.85 -2.96
CA SER A 58 -8.15 -7.85 -4.03
C SER A 58 -7.43 -7.51 -5.35
N VAL A 59 -6.17 -7.08 -5.24
CA VAL A 59 -5.30 -6.70 -6.37
C VAL A 59 -3.99 -7.48 -6.33
N GLY A 60 -3.36 -7.70 -7.48
CA GLY A 60 -2.04 -8.32 -7.56
C GLY A 60 -0.96 -7.44 -6.91
N VAL A 61 0.07 -8.03 -6.29
CA VAL A 61 1.17 -7.25 -5.68
C VAL A 61 1.93 -6.41 -6.71
N ASP A 62 2.04 -6.94 -7.93
CA ASP A 62 2.55 -6.30 -9.13
C ASP A 62 1.71 -5.08 -9.56
N GLU A 63 0.40 -5.10 -9.31
CA GLU A 63 -0.49 -3.99 -9.64
C GLU A 63 -0.46 -2.86 -8.61
N ILE A 64 0.13 -3.10 -7.43
CA ILE A 64 0.22 -2.13 -6.34
C ILE A 64 1.31 -1.10 -6.59
N LEU A 65 2.43 -1.53 -7.18
CA LEU A 65 3.60 -0.68 -7.37
C LEU A 65 3.58 -0.02 -8.75
N GLU A 66 4.02 1.22 -8.78
CA GLU A 66 4.34 1.96 -10.00
C GLU A 66 5.78 1.62 -10.41
N GLU A 67 5.95 1.14 -11.65
CA GLU A 67 7.26 0.96 -12.25
C GLU A 67 7.88 2.33 -12.58
N GLU A 68 9.19 2.48 -12.36
CA GLU A 68 9.92 3.69 -12.75
C GLU A 68 9.98 3.76 -14.28
N GLY A 69 8.94 4.30 -14.89
CA GLY A 69 8.74 4.28 -16.34
C GLY A 69 7.29 4.46 -16.79
N GLU A 70 6.30 4.25 -15.90
CA GLU A 70 4.91 4.68 -16.12
C GLU A 70 4.81 6.21 -15.97
N THR A 71 5.59 6.96 -16.76
CA THR A 71 5.24 8.35 -17.04
C THR A 71 4.04 8.28 -17.94
N THR A 72 2.89 8.71 -17.42
CA THR A 72 1.68 8.93 -18.19
C THR A 72 2.05 9.71 -19.44
N ILE A 73 2.10 9.03 -20.59
CA ILE A 73 1.99 9.68 -21.88
C ILE A 73 0.51 10.05 -21.97
N GLU A 74 0.10 11.13 -21.31
CA GLU A 74 -1.11 11.82 -21.72
C GLU A 74 -0.77 12.44 -23.07
N GLY A 75 -1.02 11.65 -24.11
CA GLY A 75 -0.91 12.08 -25.48
C GLY A 75 -2.03 13.04 -25.81
N ILE A 76 -1.60 14.15 -26.44
CA ILE A 76 -2.34 15.13 -27.26
C ILE A 76 -3.03 16.25 -26.51
#